data_AF-A0A7T4C3X4-F1
#
_entry.id   AF-A0A7T4C3X4-F1
#
_cell.length_a   1.000
_cell.length_b   1.000
_cell.length_c   1.000
_cell.angle_alpha   90.00
_cell.angle_beta   90.00
_cell.angle_gamma   90.00
#
_symmetry.space_group_name_H-M   'P 1'
#
loop_
_entity.id
_entity.type
_entity.pdbx_description
1 polymer ?
#
loop_
_entity_poly.entity_id
_entity_poly.type
_entity_poly.pdbx_seq_one_letter_code
_entity_poly.pdbx_strand_id
1 'polypeptide(L)'
;MKRQSGFTLIELMIVVAIVAILAAIALPAYQNYTNKARFTQAISSAGGIKTEAEVCFQTTGAFGCPALLASAAAPTGVALTITGASSSATSLTIQSSMTNPSGAYQLVAATSGGAVTWTATCSPTTLCN
;
A
#
# COMPACT_ATOMS: atom_id res chain seq x y z
N MET A 1 6.46 -32.09 54.08
CA MET A 1 7.03 -31.10 53.15
C MET A 1 6.78 -31.58 51.72
N LYS A 2 5.97 -30.88 50.93
CA LYS A 2 5.77 -31.20 49.50
C LYS A 2 7.02 -30.75 48.76
N ARG A 3 7.70 -31.67 48.08
CA ARG A 3 8.84 -31.32 47.21
C ARG A 3 8.30 -30.48 46.05
N GLN A 4 8.73 -29.23 45.97
CA GLN A 4 8.44 -28.37 44.83
C GLN A 4 9.30 -28.86 43.66
N SER A 5 8.66 -29.52 42.69
CA SER A 5 9.27 -29.91 41.44
C SER A 5 9.50 -28.65 40.59
N GLY A 6 10.73 -28.17 40.57
CA GLY A 6 11.16 -27.11 39.66
C GLY A 6 11.41 -27.65 38.25
N PHE A 7 11.34 -26.77 37.25
CA PHE A 7 11.74 -27.06 35.87
C PHE A 7 13.24 -27.40 35.82
N THR A 8 13.61 -28.38 34.99
CA THR A 8 15.01 -28.72 34.72
C THR A 8 15.61 -27.75 33.70
N LEU A 9 16.93 -27.53 33.78
CA LEU A 9 17.66 -26.74 32.78
C LEU A 9 17.55 -27.35 31.38
N ILE A 10 17.46 -28.68 31.29
CA ILE A 10 17.28 -29.39 30.02
C ILE A 10 15.91 -29.06 29.40
N GLU A 11 14.83 -29.05 30.19
CA GLU A 11 13.51 -28.67 29.69
C GLU A 11 13.50 -27.22 29.19
N LEU A 12 14.12 -26.30 29.93
CA LEU A 12 14.23 -24.90 29.49
C LEU A 12 15.03 -24.76 28.19
N MET A 13 16.15 -25.49 28.06
CA MET A 13 16.97 -25.45 26.84
C MET A 13 16.21 -25.97 25.61
N ILE A 14 15.43 -27.04 25.76
CA ILE A 14 14.61 -27.59 24.66
C ILE A 14 13.52 -26.60 24.25
N VAL A 15 12.84 -25.97 25.22
CA VAL A 15 11.81 -24.96 24.93
C VAL A 15 12.40 -23.78 24.16
N VAL A 16 13.55 -23.26 24.60
CA VAL A 16 14.22 -22.14 23.91
C VAL A 16 14.64 -22.54 22.49
N ALA A 17 15.14 -23.77 22.29
CA ALA A 17 15.51 -24.26 20.97
C ALA A 17 14.31 -24.33 20.01
N ILE A 18 13.16 -24.82 20.48
CA ILE A 18 11.93 -24.88 19.66
C ILE A 18 11.44 -23.46 19.33
N VAL A 19 11.40 -22.56 20.31
CA VAL A 19 10.97 -21.16 20.09
C VAL A 19 11.90 -20.46 19.10
N ALA A 20 13.21 -20.71 19.15
CA ALA A 20 14.17 -20.12 18.22
C ALA A 20 13.91 -20.55 16.76
N ILE A 21 13.61 -21.84 16.53
CA ILE A 21 13.27 -22.36 15.19
C ILE A 21 11.96 -21.73 14.68
N LEU A 22 10.94 -21.69 15.52
CA LEU A 22 9.65 -21.09 15.14
C LEU A 22 9.78 -19.59 14.86
N ALA A 23 10.52 -18.85 15.68
CA ALA A 23 10.75 -17.42 15.50
C ALA A 23 11.49 -17.11 14.20
N ALA A 24 12.48 -17.94 13.81
CA ALA A 24 13.22 -17.77 12.58
C ALA A 24 12.34 -17.84 11.32
N ILE A 25 11.25 -18.63 11.36
CA ILE A 25 10.29 -18.75 10.25
C ILE A 25 9.17 -17.71 10.38
N ALA A 26 8.66 -17.49 11.60
CA ALA A 26 7.50 -16.65 11.85
C ALA A 26 7.81 -15.14 11.69
N LEU A 27 8.98 -14.67 12.12
CA LEU A 27 9.36 -13.25 12.01
C LEU A 27 9.39 -12.73 10.57
N PRO A 28 10.09 -13.36 9.60
CA PRO A 28 10.09 -12.87 8.22
C PRO A 28 8.70 -12.97 7.59
N ALA A 29 7.91 -14.00 7.92
CA ALA A 29 6.54 -14.13 7.45
C ALA A 29 5.63 -13.01 8.00
N TYR A 30 5.73 -12.68 9.29
CA TYR A 30 4.98 -11.60 9.91
C TYR A 30 5.36 -10.23 9.32
N GLN A 31 6.66 -9.97 9.13
CA GLN A 31 7.14 -8.76 8.47
C GLN A 31 6.55 -8.63 7.06
N ASN A 32 6.60 -9.68 6.24
CA ASN A 32 5.99 -9.69 4.91
C ASN A 32 4.47 -9.42 4.94
N TYR A 33 3.75 -9.99 5.90
CA TYR A 33 2.31 -9.75 6.06
C TYR A 33 2.01 -8.29 6.40
N THR A 34 2.71 -7.72 7.38
CA THR A 34 2.52 -6.30 7.76
C THR A 34 2.90 -5.34 6.63
N ASN A 35 3.91 -5.69 5.85
CA ASN A 35 4.34 -4.95 4.66
C ASN A 35 3.27 -4.94 3.56
N LYS A 36 2.65 -6.11 3.28
CA LYS A 36 1.52 -6.20 2.33
C LYS A 36 0.32 -5.40 2.82
N ALA A 37 -0.03 -5.49 4.10
CA ALA A 37 -1.15 -4.72 4.67
C ALA A 37 -0.94 -3.20 4.53
N ARG A 38 0.27 -2.70 4.77
CA ARG A 38 0.63 -1.30 4.52
C ARG A 38 0.50 -0.94 3.04
N PHE A 39 0.97 -1.80 2.14
CA PHE A 39 0.85 -1.56 0.71
C PHE A 39 -0.60 -1.53 0.23
N THR A 40 -1.50 -2.34 0.81
CA THR A 40 -2.94 -2.25 0.55
C THR A 40 -3.51 -0.87 0.91
N GLN A 41 -3.00 -0.22 1.95
CA GLN A 41 -3.40 1.16 2.27
C GLN A 41 -2.95 2.14 1.18
N ALA A 42 -1.75 1.96 0.62
CA ALA A 42 -1.28 2.77 -0.51
C ALA A 42 -2.19 2.58 -1.74
N ILE A 43 -2.52 1.33 -2.10
CA ILE A 43 -3.46 1.04 -3.19
C ILE A 43 -4.83 1.67 -2.93
N SER A 44 -5.39 1.51 -1.73
CA SER A 44 -6.69 2.07 -1.36
C SER A 44 -6.69 3.60 -1.42
N SER A 45 -5.60 4.25 -1.00
CA SER A 45 -5.49 5.70 -1.06
C SER A 45 -5.50 6.22 -2.50
N ALA A 46 -4.79 5.54 -3.41
CA ALA A 46 -4.83 5.85 -4.84
C ALA A 46 -6.20 5.56 -5.45
N GLY A 47 -6.91 4.53 -4.97
CA GLY A 47 -8.28 4.21 -5.38
C GLY A 47 -9.31 5.30 -5.05
N GLY A 48 -9.17 5.98 -3.90
CA GLY A 48 -10.01 7.13 -3.56
C GLY A 48 -9.87 8.27 -4.57
N ILE A 49 -8.63 8.64 -4.89
CA ILE A 49 -8.32 9.67 -5.89
C ILE A 49 -8.78 9.27 -7.28
N LYS A 50 -8.67 7.98 -7.63
CA LYS A 50 -9.16 7.44 -8.90
C LYS A 50 -10.64 7.75 -9.10
N THR A 51 -11.48 7.50 -8.09
CA THR A 51 -12.91 7.80 -8.14
C THR A 51 -13.17 9.29 -8.31
N GLU A 52 -12.44 10.14 -7.59
CA GLU A 52 -12.55 11.60 -7.75
C GLU A 52 -12.12 12.06 -9.15
N ALA A 53 -11.06 11.46 -9.71
CA ALA A 53 -10.59 11.75 -11.06
C ALA A 53 -11.61 11.32 -12.13
N GLU A 54 -12.31 10.21 -11.92
CA GLU A 54 -13.42 9.80 -12.79
C GLU A 54 -14.58 10.80 -12.74
N VAL A 55 -15.01 11.21 -11.54
CA VAL A 55 -16.05 12.25 -11.39
C VAL A 55 -15.62 13.58 -12.03
N CYS A 56 -14.35 13.95 -11.86
CA CYS A 56 -13.73 15.12 -12.47
C CYS A 56 -13.84 15.14 -13.99
N PHE A 57 -13.47 14.01 -14.59
CA PHE A 57 -13.51 13.83 -16.03
C PHE A 57 -14.94 13.80 -16.57
N GLN A 58 -15.87 13.16 -15.85
CA GLN A 58 -17.28 13.12 -16.26
C GLN A 58 -17.98 14.47 -16.19
N THR A 59 -17.54 15.36 -15.30
CA THR A 59 -18.17 16.68 -15.12
C THR A 59 -17.54 17.76 -16.00
N THR A 60 -16.24 17.70 -16.24
CA THR A 60 -15.49 18.77 -16.93
C THR A 60 -14.89 18.33 -18.27
N GLY A 61 -14.86 17.03 -18.57
CA GLY A 61 -14.13 16.48 -19.72
C GLY A 61 -12.61 16.52 -19.57
N ALA A 62 -12.09 16.86 -18.39
CA ALA A 62 -10.65 16.97 -18.10
C ALA A 62 -10.33 16.61 -16.64
N PHE A 63 -9.06 16.38 -16.34
CA PHE A 63 -8.58 16.08 -14.97
C PHE A 63 -8.19 17.34 -14.17
N GLY A 64 -8.94 18.43 -14.30
CA GLY A 64 -8.57 19.75 -13.76
C GLY A 64 -9.53 20.37 -12.75
N CYS A 65 -10.45 19.60 -12.21
CA CYS A 65 -11.45 20.11 -11.29
C CYS A 65 -10.85 20.41 -9.90
N PRO A 66 -11.38 21.40 -9.17
CA PRO A 66 -10.87 21.79 -7.86
C PRO A 66 -10.88 20.66 -6.82
N ALA A 67 -11.87 19.78 -6.86
CA ALA A 67 -12.00 18.66 -5.92
C ALA A 67 -10.81 17.69 -6.02
N LEU A 68 -10.38 17.34 -7.24
CA LEU A 68 -9.24 16.46 -7.49
C LEU A 68 -7.89 17.10 -7.12
N LEU A 69 -7.79 18.43 -7.26
CA LEU A 69 -6.57 19.16 -6.90
C LEU A 69 -6.45 19.38 -5.38
N ALA A 70 -7.58 19.31 -4.67
CA ALA A 70 -7.63 19.45 -3.22
C ALA A 70 -7.45 18.12 -2.48
N SER A 71 -7.49 16.98 -3.17
CA SER A 71 -7.38 15.67 -2.52
C SER A 71 -5.94 15.31 -2.18
N ALA A 72 -5.55 15.72 -0.98
CA ALA A 72 -4.26 15.44 -0.38
C ALA A 72 -4.44 14.96 1.07
N ALA A 73 -5.06 13.80 1.25
CA ALA A 73 -5.03 13.09 2.52
C ALA A 73 -4.48 11.68 2.30
N ALA A 74 -3.16 11.56 2.35
CA ALA A 74 -2.52 10.25 2.39
C ALA A 74 -2.52 9.75 3.84
N PRO A 75 -2.83 8.46 4.10
CA PRO A 75 -2.67 7.88 5.43
C PRO A 75 -1.20 7.94 5.88
N THR A 76 -0.96 7.96 7.19
CA THR A 76 0.38 8.06 7.77
C THR A 76 1.33 7.00 7.19
N GLY A 77 2.45 7.44 6.62
CA GLY A 77 3.45 6.55 6.01
C GLY A 77 3.25 6.26 4.52
N VAL A 78 2.20 6.82 3.91
CA VAL A 78 2.00 6.86 2.45
C VAL A 78 2.17 8.30 1.98
N ALA A 79 2.95 8.53 0.93
CA ALA A 79 2.99 9.78 0.20
C ALA A 79 2.14 9.63 -1.07
N LEU A 80 1.28 10.60 -1.33
CA LEU A 80 0.39 10.62 -2.48
C LEU A 80 0.73 11.83 -3.36
N THR A 81 0.92 11.59 -4.64
CA THR A 81 1.24 12.63 -5.62
C THR A 81 0.33 12.47 -6.83
N ILE A 82 -0.26 13.58 -7.24
CA ILE A 82 -1.06 13.68 -8.47
C ILE A 82 -0.27 14.53 -9.46
N THR A 83 -0.01 14.00 -10.66
CA THR A 83 0.77 14.67 -11.70
C THR A 83 -0.03 14.73 -13.00
N GLY A 84 0.01 15.88 -13.68
CA GLY A 84 -0.67 16.09 -14.96
C GLY A 84 -2.11 16.61 -14.83
N ALA A 85 -2.62 16.82 -13.62
CA ALA A 85 -3.94 17.42 -13.39
C ALA A 85 -3.99 18.86 -13.91
N SER A 86 -4.86 19.14 -14.88
CA SER A 86 -5.12 20.49 -15.39
C SER A 86 -6.47 20.57 -16.09
N SER A 87 -6.98 21.78 -16.29
CA SER A 87 -8.30 22.06 -16.90
C SER A 87 -8.45 21.59 -18.36
N SER A 88 -7.39 21.06 -18.97
CA SER A 88 -7.43 20.46 -20.31
C SER A 88 -6.70 19.12 -20.37
N ALA A 89 -6.36 18.54 -19.21
CA ALA A 89 -5.66 17.27 -19.13
C ALA A 89 -6.54 16.09 -19.56
N THR A 90 -6.05 15.32 -20.52
CA THR A 90 -6.60 14.04 -20.99
C THR A 90 -5.85 12.83 -20.44
N SER A 91 -4.81 13.08 -19.63
CA SER A 91 -4.09 12.05 -18.88
C SER A 91 -3.75 12.56 -17.49
N LEU A 92 -3.65 11.62 -16.55
CA LEU A 92 -3.36 11.88 -15.14
C LEU A 92 -2.51 10.74 -14.60
N THR A 93 -1.56 11.05 -13.72
CA THR A 93 -0.85 10.02 -12.95
C THR A 93 -1.10 10.24 -11.47
N ILE A 94 -1.56 9.19 -10.80
CA ILE A 94 -1.70 9.13 -9.34
C ILE A 94 -0.64 8.16 -8.84
N GLN A 95 0.25 8.63 -7.96
CA GLN A 95 1.29 7.81 -7.36
C GLN A 95 1.12 7.79 -5.86
N SER A 96 1.07 6.59 -5.29
CA SER A 96 1.22 6.37 -3.86
C SER A 96 2.56 5.69 -3.61
N SER A 97 3.33 6.18 -2.63
CA SER A 97 4.62 5.60 -2.26
C SER A 97 4.73 5.43 -0.75
N MET A 98 5.47 4.41 -0.34
CA MET A 98 5.79 4.12 1.05
C MET A 98 7.29 4.16 1.24
N THR A 99 7.74 4.55 2.43
CA THR A 99 9.17 4.58 2.79
C THR A 99 9.61 3.35 3.58
N ASN A 100 8.68 2.62 4.21
CA ASN A 100 9.01 1.42 4.99
C ASN A 100 7.86 0.39 5.03
N PRO A 101 7.94 -0.69 4.21
CA PRO A 101 8.97 -0.97 3.21
C PRO A 101 8.85 -0.01 2.01
N SER A 102 9.94 0.21 1.28
CA SER A 102 9.91 1.03 0.07
C SER A 102 9.07 0.35 -1.01
N GLY A 103 8.01 1.02 -1.45
CA GLY A 103 7.14 0.52 -2.52
C GLY A 103 6.34 1.66 -3.13
N ALA A 104 6.07 1.58 -4.42
CA ALA A 104 5.26 2.54 -5.15
C ALA A 104 4.14 1.82 -5.90
N TYR A 105 2.96 2.42 -5.88
CA TYR A 105 1.81 2.04 -6.68
C TYR A 105 1.39 3.24 -7.50
N GLN A 106 1.31 3.07 -8.82
CA GLN A 106 0.95 4.11 -9.77
C GLN A 106 -0.31 3.71 -10.53
N LEU A 107 -1.21 4.68 -10.68
CA LEU A 107 -2.38 4.62 -11.54
C LEU A 107 -2.24 5.70 -12.60
N VAL A 108 -2.22 5.29 -13.86
CA VAL A 108 -2.20 6.21 -15.00
C VAL A 108 -3.57 6.19 -15.65
N ALA A 109 -4.24 7.34 -15.64
CA ALA A 109 -5.45 7.58 -16.41
C ALA A 109 -5.06 8.06 -17.81
N ALA A 110 -5.66 7.44 -18.83
CA ALA A 110 -5.59 7.91 -20.21
C ALA A 110 -7.01 7.96 -20.78
N THR A 111 -7.31 8.94 -21.62
CA THR A 111 -8.63 9.04 -22.24
C THR A 111 -8.57 8.62 -23.70
N SER A 112 -9.47 7.73 -24.12
CA SER A 112 -9.63 7.33 -25.52
C SER A 112 -11.11 7.24 -25.85
N GLY A 113 -11.54 7.94 -26.90
CA GLY A 113 -12.94 7.93 -27.34
C GLY A 113 -13.95 8.43 -26.28
N GLY A 114 -13.54 9.33 -25.38
CA GLY A 114 -14.39 9.84 -24.30
C GLY A 114 -14.49 8.92 -23.07
N ALA A 115 -13.82 7.76 -23.07
CA ALA A 115 -13.71 6.88 -21.91
C ALA A 115 -12.35 7.03 -21.22
N VAL A 116 -12.33 6.95 -19.89
CA VAL A 116 -11.10 6.89 -19.09
C VAL A 116 -10.66 5.43 -18.94
N THR A 117 -9.44 5.13 -19.36
CA THR A 117 -8.77 3.85 -19.12
C THR A 117 -7.71 4.02 -18.04
N TRP A 118 -7.59 3.01 -17.18
CA TRP A 118 -6.66 3.02 -16.05
C TRP A 118 -5.64 1.90 -16.18
N THR A 119 -4.37 2.25 -16.09
CA THR A 119 -3.26 1.30 -16.03
C THR A 119 -2.61 1.37 -14.67
N ALA A 120 -2.61 0.26 -13.94
CA ALA A 120 -1.96 0.14 -12.64
C ALA A 120 -0.57 -0.47 -12.80
N THR A 121 0.44 0.13 -12.17
CA THR A 121 1.80 -0.43 -12.09
C THR A 121 2.32 -0.34 -10.66
N CYS A 122 3.23 -1.25 -10.32
CA CYS A 122 3.73 -1.40 -8.96
C CYS A 122 5.22 -1.67 -8.97
N SER A 123 5.93 -1.09 -8.01
CA SER A 123 7.36 -1.28 -7.84
C SER A 123 7.70 -1.45 -6.37
N PRO A 124 8.31 -2.59 -5.94
CA PRO A 124 8.53 -3.81 -6.72
C PRO A 124 7.23 -4.57 -7.06
N THR A 125 7.22 -5.31 -8.17
CA THR A 125 6.03 -6.03 -8.69
C THR A 125 5.50 -7.11 -7.74
N THR A 126 6.34 -7.61 -6.84
CA THR A 126 5.99 -8.60 -5.80
C THR A 126 4.99 -8.09 -4.77
N LEU A 127 4.78 -6.77 -4.70
CA LEU A 127 3.80 -6.15 -3.80
C LEU A 127 2.38 -6.13 -4.36
N CYS A 128 2.18 -6.35 -5.66
CA CYS A 128 0.87 -6.30 -6.31
C CYS A 128 0.18 -7.65 -6.51
N ASN A 129 0.81 -8.75 -6.07
CA ASN A 129 0.20 -10.07 -5.95
C ASN A 129 -0.30 -10.34 -4.53
#